data_AF-A0A359E6V5-F1
#
_entry.id   AF-A0A359E6V5-F1
#
_cell.length_a   1.000
_cell.length_b   1.000
_cell.length_c   1.000
_cell.angle_alpha   90.00
_cell.angle_beta   90.00
_cell.angle_gamma   90.00
#
_symmetry.space_group_name_H-M   'P 1'
#
loop_
_entity.id
_entity.type
_entity.pdbx_description
1 polymer ?
#
loop_
_entity_poly.entity_id
_entity_poly.type
_entity_poly.pdbx_seq_one_letter_code
_entity_poly.pdbx_strand_id
1 'polypeptide(L)'
;LDPVFDQYLRDIRIPTLEYAYRNGELNFRWGNAVEGFNLPIDVNLNGNEVRLQPTTSWQRLKVGSVESLKLAVDPNYYVSSFNLLAE
;
A
#
# COMPACT_ATOMS: atom_id res chain seq x y z
N LEU A 1 -6.63 -14.48 16.35
CA LEU A 1 -6.00 -14.81 15.06
C LEU A 1 -5.53 -13.49 14.50
N ASP A 2 -4.32 -13.40 13.94
CA ASP A 2 -3.84 -12.10 13.45
C ASP A 2 -4.66 -11.66 12.22
N PRO A 3 -4.99 -10.36 12.07
CA PRO A 3 -5.85 -9.86 11.00
C PRO A 3 -5.39 -10.24 9.59
N VAL A 4 -4.09 -10.47 9.39
CA VAL A 4 -3.53 -10.95 8.11
C VAL A 4 -4.00 -12.35 7.75
N PHE A 5 -4.11 -13.26 8.72
CA PHE A 5 -4.60 -14.62 8.45
C PHE A 5 -6.11 -14.62 8.19
N ASP A 6 -6.87 -13.82 8.93
CA ASP A 6 -8.31 -13.68 8.69
C ASP A 6 -8.58 -13.15 7.27
N GLN A 7 -7.77 -12.21 6.79
CA GLN A 7 -7.87 -11.69 5.41
C GLN A 7 -7.74 -12.80 4.36
N TYR A 8 -6.75 -13.68 4.47
CA TYR A 8 -6.48 -14.67 3.40
C TYR A 8 -7.23 -16.00 3.59
N LEU A 9 -7.73 -16.28 4.80
CA LEU A 9 -8.47 -17.51 5.09
C LEU A 9 -9.99 -17.34 5.05
N ARG A 10 -10.50 -16.15 5.39
CA ARG A 10 -11.94 -15.91 5.62
C ARG A 10 -12.54 -14.86 4.72
N ASP A 11 -11.72 -14.09 4.00
CA ASP A 11 -12.17 -13.06 3.09
C ASP A 11 -11.67 -13.37 1.66
N ILE A 12 -12.56 -13.24 0.69
CA ILE A 12 -12.26 -13.49 -0.73
C ILE A 12 -11.69 -12.26 -1.44
N ARG A 13 -11.74 -11.09 -0.79
CA ARG A 13 -11.29 -9.82 -1.33
C ARG A 13 -9.77 -9.76 -1.32
N ILE A 14 -9.19 -9.25 -2.40
CA ILE A 14 -7.75 -9.01 -2.49
C ILE A 14 -7.46 -7.64 -1.84
N PRO A 15 -6.63 -7.59 -0.78
CA PRO A 15 -6.20 -6.32 -0.19
C PRO A 15 -5.58 -5.43 -1.25
N THR A 16 -5.95 -4.15 -1.24
CA THR A 16 -5.47 -3.18 -2.22
C THR A 16 -4.70 -2.10 -1.50
N LEU A 17 -3.43 -1.92 -1.86
CA LEU A 17 -2.66 -0.75 -1.45
C LEU A 17 -3.18 0.46 -2.21
N GLU A 18 -4.04 1.24 -1.58
CA GLU A 18 -4.51 2.52 -2.10
C GLU A 18 -3.46 3.57 -1.78
N TYR A 19 -3.01 4.32 -2.79
CA TYR A 19 -2.02 5.36 -2.59
C TYR A 19 -2.24 6.58 -3.47
N ALA A 20 -1.70 7.70 -3.01
CA ALA A 20 -1.74 8.98 -3.70
C ALA A 20 -0.46 9.76 -3.39
N TYR A 21 0.21 10.26 -4.43
CA TYR A 21 1.38 11.12 -4.27
C TYR A 21 1.01 12.59 -4.52
N ARG A 22 1.30 13.46 -3.55
CA ARG A 22 1.07 14.91 -3.68
C ARG A 22 2.03 15.69 -2.80
N ASN A 23 2.57 16.79 -3.31
CA ASN A 23 3.42 17.73 -2.56
C ASN A 23 4.61 17.07 -1.84
N GLY A 24 5.23 16.06 -2.45
CA GLY A 24 6.36 15.35 -1.83
C GLY A 24 5.99 14.31 -0.77
N GLU A 25 4.69 14.05 -0.59
CA GLU A 25 4.17 13.07 0.36
C GLU A 25 3.43 11.94 -0.37
N LEU A 26 3.80 10.70 -0.03
CA LEU A 26 3.04 9.51 -0.38
C LEU A 26 2.03 9.25 0.73
N ASN A 27 0.74 9.39 0.39
CA ASN A 27 -0.37 8.98 1.24
C ASN A 27 -0.74 7.56 0.84
N PHE A 28 -0.91 6.66 1.81
CA PHE A 28 -1.22 5.26 1.53
C PHE A 28 -2.04 4.61 2.65
N ARG A 29 -2.79 3.57 2.31
CA ARG A 29 -3.52 2.70 3.24
C ARG A 29 -3.86 1.36 2.59
N TRP A 30 -4.29 0.42 3.42
CA TRP A 30 -5.02 -0.77 2.95
C TRP A 30 -6.49 -0.44 2.69
N GLY A 31 -6.93 -0.64 1.45
CA GLY A 31 -8.32 -0.75 1.03
C GLY A 31 -8.70 -2.19 0.72
N ASN A 32 -10.00 -2.44 0.53
CA ASN A 32 -10.55 -3.76 0.21
C ASN A 32 -10.08 -4.90 1.15
N ALA A 33 -9.80 -4.57 2.41
CA ALA A 33 -9.27 -5.48 3.42
C ALA A 33 -10.19 -5.52 4.65
N VAL A 34 -10.00 -6.53 5.50
CA VAL A 34 -10.66 -6.67 6.80
C VAL A 34 -10.19 -5.59 7.78
N GLU A 35 -11.02 -5.30 8.77
CA GLU A 35 -10.64 -4.37 9.84
C GLU A 35 -9.38 -4.86 10.57
N GLY A 36 -8.46 -3.93 10.85
CA GLY A 36 -7.19 -4.26 11.50
C GLY A 36 -6.13 -4.86 10.59
N PHE A 37 -6.39 -5.05 9.28
CA PHE A 37 -5.38 -5.53 8.34
C PHE A 37 -4.18 -4.57 8.29
N ASN A 38 -2.99 -5.12 8.52
CA ASN A 38 -1.77 -4.35 8.76
C ASN A 38 -0.50 -5.03 8.20
N LEU A 39 -0.65 -5.79 7.11
CA LEU A 39 0.47 -6.50 6.48
C LEU A 39 1.56 -5.51 6.02
N PRO A 40 2.80 -5.57 6.55
CA PRO A 40 3.92 -4.84 6.00
C PRO A 40 4.28 -5.38 4.61
N ILE A 41 4.61 -4.49 3.69
CA ILE A 41 4.95 -4.85 2.30
C ILE A 41 6.20 -4.10 1.85
N ASP A 42 6.93 -4.70 0.92
CA ASP A 42 8.03 -4.03 0.22
C ASP A 42 7.52 -3.48 -1.10
N VAL A 43 7.89 -2.23 -1.38
CA VAL A 43 7.54 -1.55 -2.63
C VAL A 43 8.79 -0.93 -3.24
N ASN A 44 8.84 -0.88 -4.56
CA ASN A 44 9.80 -0.08 -5.28
C ASN A 44 9.22 1.32 -5.51
N LEU A 45 9.88 2.35 -4.96
CA LEU A 45 9.58 3.76 -5.18
C LEU A 45 10.68 4.38 -6.04
N ASN A 46 10.40 4.62 -7.31
CA ASN A 46 11.35 5.21 -8.26
C ASN A 46 12.74 4.54 -8.27
N GLY A 47 12.79 3.20 -8.18
CA GLY A 47 14.02 2.42 -8.17
C GLY A 47 14.55 2.07 -6.78
N ASN A 48 14.02 2.67 -5.71
CA ASN A 48 14.43 2.38 -4.33
C ASN A 48 13.45 1.43 -3.64
N GLU A 49 13.95 0.36 -3.05
CA GLU A 49 13.14 -0.53 -2.20
C GLU A 49 12.84 0.14 -0.86
N VAL A 50 11.56 0.18 -0.50
CA VAL A 50 11.06 0.76 0.74
C VAL A 50 10.03 -0.19 1.34
N ARG A 51 10.20 -0.51 2.63
CA ARG A 51 9.18 -1.24 3.39
C ARG A 51 8.12 -0.28 3.90
N LEU A 52 6.87 -0.48 3.49
CA LEU A 52 5.71 0.20 4.04
C LEU A 52 5.07 -0.66 5.14
N GLN A 53 4.46 -0.01 6.12
CA GLN A 53 3.64 -0.64 7.17
C GLN A 53 2.23 -0.04 7.12
N PRO A 54 1.44 -0.35 6.08
CA PRO A 54 0.11 0.21 5.91
C PRO A 54 -0.85 -0.38 6.93
N THR A 55 -1.87 0.40 7.26
CA THR A 55 -3.05 0.00 8.01
C THR A 55 -4.29 0.36 7.19
N THR A 56 -5.48 0.01 7.66
CA THR A 56 -6.74 0.46 7.02
C THR A 56 -6.99 1.98 7.14
N SER A 57 -6.17 2.69 7.94
CA SER A 57 -6.20 4.14 8.09
C SER A 57 -5.14 4.81 7.21
N TRP A 58 -5.42 6.04 6.76
CA TRP A 58 -4.49 6.84 5.96
C TRP A 58 -3.19 7.14 6.72
N GLN A 59 -2.06 6.80 6.11
CA GLN A 59 -0.72 7.11 6.58
C GLN A 59 0.04 7.95 5.55
N ARG A 60 1.06 8.67 6.00
CA ARG A 60 1.88 9.54 5.16
C ARG A 60 3.35 9.19 5.30
N LEU A 61 4.06 9.16 4.17
CA LEU A 61 5.50 9.03 4.09
C LEU A 61 6.05 10.18 3.26
N LYS A 62 7.02 10.92 3.82
CA LYS A 62 7.75 11.93 3.06
C LYS A 62 8.73 11.23 2.13
N VAL A 63 8.55 11.43 0.83
CA VAL A 63 9.39 10.83 -0.22
C VAL A 63 10.14 11.88 -1.04
N GLY A 64 9.88 13.16 -0.79
CA GLY A 64 10.49 14.27 -1.52
C GLY A 64 9.74 14.61 -2.81
N SER A 65 10.02 15.81 -3.35
CA SER A 65 9.39 16.28 -4.59
C SER A 65 10.04 15.60 -5.80
N VAL A 66 9.25 14.83 -6.54
CA VAL A 66 9.64 14.15 -7.77
C VAL A 66 8.62 14.48 -8.86
N GLU A 67 9.05 14.53 -10.11
CA GLU A 67 8.16 14.83 -11.25
C GLU A 67 7.05 13.78 -11.42
N SER A 68 7.39 12.52 -11.17
CA SER A 68 6.47 11.39 -11.20
C SER A 68 6.90 10.36 -10.17
N LEU A 69 5.95 9.90 -9.34
CA LEU A 69 6.18 8.79 -8.42
C LEU A 69 5.66 7.50 -9.06
N LYS A 70 6.57 6.59 -9.36
CA LYS A 70 6.27 5.21 -9.74
C LYS A 70 6.37 4.34 -8.49
N LEU A 71 5.27 3.67 -8.17
CA LEU A 71 5.19 2.68 -7.11
C LEU A 71 4.86 1.33 -7.72
N ALA A 72 5.70 0.33 -7.44
CA ALA A 72 5.43 -1.06 -7.75
C ALA A 72 5.51 -1.90 -6.47
N VAL A 73 4.50 -2.71 -6.21
CA VAL A 73 4.53 -3.66 -5.08
C VAL A 73 5.42 -4.85 -5.45
N ASP A 74 6.20 -5.35 -4.51
CA ASP A 74 7.00 -6.55 -4.72
C ASP A 74 6.08 -7.75 -5.09
N PRO A 75 6.37 -8.51 -6.17
CA PRO A 75 5.56 -9.63 -6.63
C PRO A 75 5.33 -10.75 -5.61
N ASN A 76 6.12 -10.82 -4.53
CA ASN A 76 5.97 -11.79 -3.46
C ASN A 76 4.73 -11.55 -2.58
N TYR A 77 4.07 -10.39 -2.71
CA TYR A 77 2.85 -10.07 -1.96
C TYR A 77 1.60 -10.29 -2.82
N TYR A 78 0.66 -11.08 -2.31
CA TYR A 78 -0.64 -11.29 -2.96
C TYR A 78 -1.62 -10.16 -2.66
N VAL A 79 -1.32 -8.98 -3.22
CA VAL A 79 -2.09 -7.75 -3.02
C VAL A 79 -2.22 -6.99 -4.35
N SER A 80 -3.24 -6.16 -4.46
CA SER A 80 -3.39 -5.20 -5.56
C SER A 80 -2.84 -3.84 -5.17
N SER A 81 -2.59 -2.97 -6.13
CA SER A 81 -2.24 -1.57 -5.88
C SER A 81 -3.10 -0.64 -6.73
N PHE A 82 -3.51 0.49 -6.16
CA PHE A 82 -4.40 1.43 -6.83
C PHE A 82 -3.94 2.87 -6.55
N ASN A 83 -3.57 3.58 -7.63
CA ASN A 83 -3.20 4.99 -7.57
C ASN A 83 -4.48 5.84 -7.68
N LEU A 84 -4.83 6.56 -6.61
CA LEU A 84 -6.02 7.40 -6.57
C LEU A 84 -5.95 8.66 -7.44
N LEU A 85 -4.75 9.04 -7.89
CA LEU A 85 -4.50 10.24 -8.67
C LEU A 85 -3.98 9.93 -10.08
N ALA A 86 -4.04 8.67 -10.51
CA ALA A 86 -3.79 8.33 -11.91
C ALA A 86 -5.00 8.75 -12.74
N GLU A 87 -4.77 9.62 -13.75
CA GLU A 87 -5.71 9.89 -14.84
C GLU A 87 -5.68 8.77 -15.90
#